data_AF-A0A0C9U002-F1
#
_entry.id   AF-A0A0C9U002-F1
#
_cell.length_a   1.000
_cell.length_b   1.000
_cell.length_c   1.000
_cell.angle_alpha   90.00
_cell.angle_beta   90.00
_cell.angle_gamma   90.00
#
_symmetry.space_group_name_H-M   'P 1'
#
loop_
_entity.id
_entity.type
_entity.pdbx_description
1 polymer ?
#
loop_
_entity_poly.entity_id
_entity_poly.type
_entity_poly.pdbx_seq_one_letter_code
_entity_poly.pdbx_strand_id
1 'polypeptide(L)' 'DHFNIPKLHARHHYPENICWLGAPYNYSTEITERYHIEVAKKAYKATNWKDYMKQMILWLTRQEKIYLC' A
#
# COMPACT_ATOMS: atom_id res chain seq x y z
N ASP A 1 -33.32 -3.52 14.06
CA ASP A 1 -31.88 -3.70 14.37
C ASP A 1 -31.11 -4.12 13.14
N HIS A 2 -30.37 -3.18 12.54
CA HIS A 2 -29.59 -3.43 11.33
C HIS A 2 -28.25 -4.06 11.70
N PHE A 3 -27.84 -5.11 10.97
CA PHE A 3 -26.50 -5.67 11.05
C PHE A 3 -25.44 -4.57 10.81
N ASN A 4 -24.87 -4.04 11.89
CA ASN A 4 -23.79 -3.04 11.90
C ASN A 4 -22.46 -3.69 11.51
N ILE A 5 -22.41 -4.26 10.31
CA ILE A 5 -21.17 -4.78 9.73
C ILE A 5 -20.71 -3.72 8.72
N PRO A 6 -19.69 -2.91 9.05
CA PRO A 6 -19.27 -1.79 8.20
C PRO A 6 -18.95 -2.20 6.76
N LYS A 7 -18.36 -3.39 6.58
CA LYS A 7 -18.07 -3.95 5.25
C LYS A 7 -19.34 -4.26 4.44
N LEU A 8 -20.40 -4.72 5.11
CA LEU A 8 -21.68 -5.01 4.46
C LEU A 8 -22.39 -3.73 4.05
N HIS A 9 -22.33 -2.70 4.91
CA HIS A 9 -22.87 -1.37 4.62
C HIS A 9 -22.13 -0.70 3.46
N ALA A 10 -20.78 -0.72 3.47
CA ALA A 10 -19.94 -0.13 2.42
C ALA A 10 -20.28 -0.64 1.02
N ARG A 11 -20.65 -1.93 0.88
CA ARG A 11 -21.04 -2.55 -0.39
C ARG A 11 -22.27 -1.88 -1.04
N HIS A 12 -23.19 -1.32 -0.25
CA HIS A 12 -24.36 -0.62 -0.80
C HIS A 12 -23.96 0.66 -1.55
N HIS A 13 -22.82 1.24 -1.19
CA HIS A 13 -22.26 2.44 -1.81
C HIS A 13 -21.36 2.14 -3.01
N TYR A 14 -21.04 0.86 -3.28
CA TYR A 14 -20.16 0.51 -4.41
C TYR A 14 -20.69 0.96 -5.78
N PRO A 15 -21.99 0.82 -6.12
CA PRO A 15 -22.51 1.29 -7.41
C PRO A 15 -22.35 2.81 -7.59
N GLU A 16 -22.67 3.59 -6.55
CA GLU A 16 -22.51 5.04 -6.55
C GLU A 16 -21.04 5.42 -6.69
N ASN A 17 -20.16 4.82 -5.87
CA ASN A 17 -18.72 5.04 -5.94
C ASN A 17 -18.15 4.70 -7.33
N ILE A 18 -18.61 3.62 -7.97
CA ILE A 18 -18.16 3.26 -9.33
C ILE A 18 -18.61 4.30 -10.36
N CYS A 19 -19.81 4.86 -10.23
CA CYS A 19 -20.32 5.88 -11.13
C CYS A 19 -19.55 7.21 -10.99
N TRP A 20 -19.31 7.64 -9.74
CA TRP A 20 -18.67 8.92 -9.45
C TRP A 20 -17.14 8.90 -9.58
N LEU A 21 -16.52 7.80 -9.13
CA LEU A 21 -15.06 7.69 -9.03
C LEU A 21 -14.49 6.82 -10.16
N GLY A 22 -15.31 6.03 -10.85
CA GLY A 22 -14.85 5.04 -11.83
C GLY A 22 -14.39 3.74 -11.15
N ALA A 23 -13.50 3.00 -11.81
CA ALA A 23 -13.06 1.70 -11.32
C ALA A 23 -12.43 1.78 -9.91
N PRO A 24 -12.81 0.89 -8.97
CA PRO A 24 -12.34 0.94 -7.58
C PRO A 24 -10.84 0.70 -7.42
N TYR A 25 -10.15 0.29 -8.48
CA TYR A 25 -8.72 0.03 -8.50
C TYR A 25 -7.89 1.25 -8.06
N ASN A 26 -8.32 2.47 -8.41
CA ASN A 26 -7.57 3.69 -8.11
C ASN A 26 -7.78 4.23 -6.69
N TYR A 27 -8.77 3.69 -5.96
CA TYR A 27 -9.19 4.19 -4.65
C TYR A 27 -9.05 3.15 -3.53
N SER A 28 -8.54 1.96 -3.87
CA SER A 28 -8.27 0.93 -2.89
C SER A 28 -6.97 1.24 -2.13
N THR A 29 -6.94 0.87 -0.85
CA THR A 29 -5.70 0.95 -0.06
C THR A 29 -4.68 -0.10 -0.46
N GLU A 30 -5.08 -1.09 -1.27
CA GLU A 30 -4.27 -2.23 -1.68
C GLU A 30 -2.93 -1.80 -2.30
N ILE A 31 -2.94 -0.79 -3.18
CA ILE A 31 -1.72 -0.29 -3.85
C ILE A 31 -0.76 0.29 -2.81
N THR A 32 -1.26 1.14 -1.90
CA THR A 32 -0.44 1.74 -0.85
C THR A 32 0.07 0.71 0.16
N GLU A 33 -0.73 -0.30 0.50
CA GLU A 33 -0.35 -1.38 1.41
C GLU A 33 0.74 -2.27 0.81
N ARG A 34 0.58 -2.62 -0.48
CA ARG A 34 1.56 -3.38 -1.23
C ARG A 34 2.86 -2.60 -1.36
N TYR A 35 2.78 -1.31 -1.68
CA TYR A 35 3.96 -0.45 -1.73
C TYR A 35 4.67 -0.35 -0.38
N HIS A 36 3.94 -0.22 0.73
CA HIS A 36 4.52 -0.21 2.07
C HIS A 36 5.24 -1.54 2.42
N ILE A 37 4.70 -2.69 2.00
CA ILE A 37 5.38 -3.97 2.17
C ILE A 37 6.71 -3.99 1.41
N GLU A 38 6.68 -3.59 0.13
CA GLU A 38 7.85 -3.64 -0.76
C GLU A 38 8.94 -2.64 -0.38
N VAL A 39 8.55 -1.42 0.01
CA VAL A 39 9.48 -0.30 0.20
C VAL A 39 9.87 -0.13 1.67
N ALA A 40 8.95 -0.31 2.61
CA ALA A 40 9.26 -0.11 4.03
C ALA A 40 9.66 -1.44 4.70
N LYS A 41 8.80 -2.47 4.64
CA LYS A 41 9.04 -3.70 5.40
C LYS A 41 10.26 -4.48 4.89
N LYS A 42 10.41 -4.63 3.57
CA LYS A 42 11.60 -5.31 2.99
C LYS A 42 12.88 -4.52 3.24
N ALA A 43 12.85 -3.20 3.06
CA ALA A 43 14.01 -2.35 3.34
C ALA A 43 14.43 -2.45 4.81
N TYR A 44 13.48 -2.36 5.75
CA TYR A 44 13.76 -2.48 7.18
C TYR A 44 14.36 -3.84 7.53
N LYS A 45 13.81 -4.93 6.98
CA LYS A 45 14.33 -6.30 7.16
C LYS A 45 15.76 -6.46 6.63
N ALA A 46 16.15 -5.71 5.60
CA ALA A 46 17.49 -5.74 5.02
C ALA A 46 18.53 -4.93 5.83
N THR A 47 18.12 -4.19 6.86
CA THR A 47 19.02 -3.42 7.72
C THR A 47 19.54 -4.24 8.90
N ASN A 48 20.61 -3.76 9.53
CA ASN A 48 21.10 -4.30 10.81
C ASN A 48 20.41 -3.68 12.04
N TRP A 49 19.29 -2.96 11.84
CA TRP A 49 18.50 -2.26 12.86
C TRP A 49 19.20 -1.14 13.65
N LYS A 50 20.41 -0.72 13.26
CA LYS A 50 21.10 0.46 13.80
C LYS A 50 21.13 1.57 12.76
N ASP A 51 20.70 2.78 13.09
CA ASP A 51 20.59 3.89 12.11
C ASP A 51 19.86 3.47 10.82
N TYR A 52 18.80 2.67 10.99
CA TYR A 52 18.13 1.92 9.92
C TYR A 52 17.58 2.83 8.81
N MET A 53 17.20 4.07 9.11
CA MET A 53 16.67 5.00 8.11
C MET A 53 17.66 5.25 6.96
N LYS A 54 18.94 5.48 7.28
CA LYS A 54 19.98 5.68 6.26
C LYS A 54 20.20 4.42 5.42
N GLN A 55 20.13 3.25 6.07
CA GLN A 55 20.29 1.96 5.40
C GLN A 55 19.09 1.61 4.52
N MET A 56 17.87 1.92 4.94
CA MET A 56 16.65 1.74 4.16
C MET A 56 16.68 2.61 2.90
N ILE A 57 17.07 3.89 3.02
CA ILE A 57 17.23 4.78 1.86
C ILE A 57 18.28 4.22 0.89
N LEU A 58 19.44 3.80 1.39
CA LEU A 58 20.49 3.22 0.56
C LEU A 58 20.03 1.92 -0.13
N TRP A 59 19.27 1.07 0.58
CA TRP A 59 18.69 -0.15 0.03
C TRP A 59 17.71 0.17 -1.11
N LEU A 60 16.83 1.17 -0.93
CA LEU A 60 15.89 1.61 -1.96
C LEU A 60 16.61 2.14 -3.20
N THR A 61 17.60 3.02 -3.03
CA THR A 61 18.40 3.52 -4.17
C THR A 61 19.09 2.39 -4.94
N ARG A 62 19.48 1.30 -4.26
CA ARG A 62 20.04 0.11 -4.93
C ARG A 62 18.97 -0.67 -5.69
N GLN A 63 17.79 -0.87 -5.11
CA GLN A 63 16.68 -1.55 -5.78
C GLN A 63 16.22 -0.79 -7.03
N GLU A 64 16.12 0.53 -6.95
CA GLU A 64 15.78 1.38 -8.10
C GLU A 64 16.78 1.21 -9.25
N LYS A 65 18.09 1.19 -8.95
CA LYS A 65 19.11 0.96 -9.97
C LYS A 65 19.03 -0.42 -10.60
N ILE A 66 18.70 -1.46 -9.83
CA ILE A 66 18.53 -2.82 -10.35
C ILE A 66 17.30 -2.89 -11.26
N TYR A 67 16.22 -2.20 -10.90
CA TYR A 67 14.97 -2.23 -11.66
C TYR A 67 15.03 -1.38 -12.95
N LEU A 68 15.85 -0.33 -12.96
CA LEU A 68 16.03 0.58 -14.10
C LEU A 68 17.16 0.16 -15.05
N CYS A 69 17.96 -0.85 -14.69
CA CYS A 69 18.94 -1.49 -15.56
C CYS A 69 18.31 -2.63 -16.35
#